data_AF-A0ABD1GJ67-F1
#
_entry.id   AF-A0ABD1GJ67-F1
#
_cell.length_a   1.000
_cell.length_b   1.000
_cell.length_c   1.000
_cell.angle_alpha   90.00
_cell.angle_beta   90.00
_cell.angle_gamma   90.00
#
_symmetry.space_group_name_H-M   'P 1'
#
loop_
_entity.id
_entity.type
_entity.pdbx_description
1 polymer ?
#
loop_
_entity_poly.entity_id
_entity_poly.type
_entity_poly.pdbx_seq_one_letter_code
_entity_poly.pdbx_strand_id
1 'polypeptide(L)'
;MNMVRREKAIYDTLNMLNFDVTKKCLVGEGWCPIFAKTMIQDALQRATFDSNSQVGIIFHVMNSIESPPTFFRTNHFTNAYQEVVDAYGVAKYQEANPAVYTVITFPFLFAVMFGDWGHGICLLLGALVLIAREKRLCSQKLGSFMEMLFGGRYVLLLMSLFSIYCGVLYNEFFSVPFHIFGSSAYKCRNATCSEAHTIGFKVGDTYPFGVEIVLSCLS
;
A
#
# COMPACT_ATOMS: atom_id res chain seq x y z
N MET A 1 10.74 16.04 20.34
CA MET A 1 9.39 16.18 20.92
C MET A 1 9.49 17.13 22.11
N ASN A 2 8.79 18.26 22.10
CA ASN A 2 8.92 19.28 23.14
C ASN A 2 8.47 18.71 24.50
N MET A 3 9.23 18.95 25.58
CA MET A 3 8.97 18.45 26.94
C MET A 3 7.50 18.63 27.37
N VAL A 4 6.93 19.81 27.09
CA VAL A 4 5.52 20.13 27.39
C VAL A 4 4.52 19.20 26.70
N ARG A 5 4.75 18.80 25.45
CA ARG A 5 3.85 17.87 24.74
C ARG A 5 3.90 16.47 25.35
N ARG A 6 5.08 16.05 25.80
CA ARG A 6 5.25 14.76 26.47
C ARG A 6 4.55 14.76 27.83
N GLU A 7 4.76 15.78 28.64
CA GLU A 7 4.06 15.92 29.94
C GLU A 7 2.55 15.93 29.76
N LYS A 8 2.04 16.72 28.80
CA LYS A 8 0.60 16.75 28.49
C LYS A 8 0.07 15.35 28.14
N ALA A 9 0.75 14.62 27.27
CA ALA A 9 0.34 13.26 26.91
C ALA A 9 0.33 12.31 28.12
N ILE A 10 1.30 12.45 29.04
CA ILE A 10 1.33 11.68 30.28
C ILE A 10 0.10 12.01 31.13
N TYR A 11 -0.18 13.27 31.40
CA TYR A 11 -1.37 13.67 32.16
C TYR A 11 -2.68 13.24 31.50
N ASP A 12 -2.77 13.36 30.17
CA ASP A 12 -3.94 12.91 29.40
C ASP A 12 -4.14 11.39 29.56
N THR A 13 -3.07 10.59 29.54
CA THR A 13 -3.16 9.13 29.81
C THR A 13 -3.50 8.81 31.25
N LEU A 14 -2.94 9.53 32.23
CA LEU A 14 -3.25 9.33 33.65
C LEU A 14 -4.72 9.64 33.97
N ASN A 15 -5.30 10.62 33.28
CA ASN A 15 -6.72 10.98 33.42
C ASN A 15 -7.68 9.89 32.90
N MET A 16 -7.23 8.96 32.05
CA MET A 16 -8.04 7.81 31.62
C MET A 16 -8.03 6.66 32.64
N LEU A 17 -7.13 6.70 33.63
CA LEU A 17 -7.03 5.68 34.67
C LEU A 17 -8.00 5.99 35.81
N ASN A 18 -8.47 4.95 36.48
CA ASN A 18 -9.35 5.10 37.64
C ASN A 18 -8.51 5.27 38.92
N PHE A 19 -8.91 6.18 39.80
CA PHE A 19 -8.18 6.48 41.02
C PHE A 19 -8.81 5.76 42.21
N ASP A 20 -8.07 4.82 42.81
CA ASP A 20 -8.48 4.16 44.05
C ASP A 20 -8.07 5.01 45.25
N VAL A 21 -9.07 5.68 45.84
CA VAL A 21 -8.91 6.58 47.00
C VAL A 21 -8.36 5.85 48.23
N THR A 22 -8.61 4.55 48.36
CA THR A 22 -8.22 3.79 49.56
C THR A 22 -6.74 3.43 49.59
N LYS A 23 -6.17 3.09 48.43
CA LYS A 23 -4.76 2.68 48.31
C LYS A 23 -3.85 3.77 47.74
N LYS A 24 -4.43 4.91 47.33
CA LYS A 24 -3.73 5.96 46.55
C LYS A 24 -3.03 5.37 45.32
N CYS A 25 -3.69 4.41 44.66
CA CYS A 25 -3.19 3.73 43.47
C CYS A 25 -4.06 4.07 42.27
N LEU A 26 -3.44 4.09 41.09
CA LEU A 26 -4.15 4.18 39.82
C LEU A 26 -4.37 2.78 39.26
N VAL A 27 -5.58 2.52 38.78
CA VAL A 27 -5.97 1.27 38.12
C VAL A 27 -6.35 1.58 36.68
N GLY A 28 -5.70 0.89 35.75
CA GLY A 28 -5.93 1.02 34.32
C GLY A 28 -6.22 -0.31 33.68
N GLU A 29 -7.17 -0.32 32.76
CA GLU A 29 -7.46 -1.44 31.89
C GLU A 29 -7.13 -1.03 30.45
N GLY A 30 -6.53 -1.94 29.68
CA GLY A 30 -6.12 -1.63 28.32
C GLY A 30 -5.75 -2.86 27.52
N TRP A 31 -5.86 -2.72 26.21
CA TRP A 31 -5.51 -3.78 25.27
C TRP A 31 -4.01 -3.78 24.98
N CYS A 32 -3.38 -4.94 25.06
CA CYS A 32 -2.00 -5.13 24.64
C CYS A 32 -1.87 -6.37 23.75
N PRO A 33 -0.99 -6.35 22.74
CA PRO A 33 -0.75 -7.53 21.93
C PRO A 33 0.02 -8.57 22.75
N ILE A 34 -0.32 -9.84 22.57
CA ILE A 34 0.22 -10.97 23.37
C ILE A 34 1.75 -11.03 23.32
N PHE A 35 2.35 -10.71 22.16
CA PHE A 35 3.81 -10.71 21.99
C PHE A 35 4.53 -9.59 22.77
N ALA A 36 3.85 -8.49 23.10
CA ALA A 36 4.45 -7.36 23.82
C ALA A 36 4.30 -7.48 25.34
N LYS A 37 3.63 -8.53 25.84
CA LYS A 37 3.40 -8.74 27.27
C LYS A 37 4.69 -8.72 28.09
N THR A 38 5.72 -9.42 27.62
CA THR A 38 7.04 -9.46 28.29
C THR A 38 7.72 -8.11 28.28
N MET A 39 7.67 -7.39 27.16
CA MET A 39 8.26 -6.05 27.03
C MET A 39 7.61 -5.05 27.99
N ILE A 40 6.29 -5.13 28.17
CA ILE A 40 5.55 -4.29 29.11
C ILE A 40 5.96 -4.64 30.55
N GLN A 41 6.00 -5.92 30.89
CA GLN A 41 6.38 -6.37 32.22
C GLN A 41 7.80 -5.92 32.61
N ASP A 42 8.77 -6.04 31.69
CA ASP A 42 10.13 -5.57 31.89
C ASP A 42 10.18 -4.05 32.07
N ALA A 43 9.41 -3.29 31.28
CA ALA A 43 9.35 -1.84 31.40
C ALA A 43 8.77 -1.39 32.75
N LEU A 44 7.74 -2.07 33.25
CA LEU A 44 7.15 -1.81 34.57
C LEU A 44 8.11 -2.16 35.71
N GLN A 45 8.86 -3.25 35.58
CA GLN A 45 9.89 -3.63 36.56
C GLN A 45 11.02 -2.61 36.62
N ARG A 46 11.53 -2.15 35.47
CA ARG A 46 12.53 -1.08 35.40
C ARG A 46 12.02 0.22 36.02
N ALA A 47 10.79 0.62 35.71
CA ALA A 47 10.18 1.82 36.31
C ALA A 47 10.03 1.71 37.83
N THR A 48 9.72 0.53 38.35
CA THR A 48 9.65 0.27 39.81
C THR A 48 11.02 0.42 40.46
N PHE A 49 12.06 -0.13 39.82
CA PHE A 49 13.45 -0.02 40.29
C PHE A 49 13.95 1.43 40.28
N ASP A 50 13.74 2.14 39.17
CA ASP A 50 14.21 3.52 39.00
C ASP A 50 13.49 4.52 39.92
N SER A 51 12.20 4.27 40.23
CA SER A 51 11.43 5.11 41.14
C SER A 51 11.69 4.81 42.62
N ASN A 52 12.43 3.73 42.92
CA ASN A 52 12.67 3.23 44.27
C ASN A 52 11.38 3.09 45.11
N SER A 53 10.29 2.72 44.45
CA SER A 53 8.97 2.56 45.06
C SER A 53 8.92 1.29 45.90
N GLN A 54 8.38 1.39 47.11
CA GLN A 54 8.14 0.23 47.99
C GLN A 54 6.99 -0.66 47.48
N VAL A 55 6.08 -0.10 46.67
CA VAL A 55 4.95 -0.81 46.07
C VAL A 55 5.29 -1.14 44.63
N GLY A 56 5.36 -2.43 44.32
CA GLY A 56 5.58 -2.92 42.96
C GLY A 56 4.33 -2.77 42.09
N ILE A 57 4.53 -2.50 40.80
CA ILE A 57 3.43 -2.42 39.84
C ILE A 57 2.86 -3.83 39.61
N ILE A 58 1.55 -3.98 39.75
CA ILE A 58 0.85 -5.24 39.54
C ILE A 58 0.32 -5.26 38.10
N PHE A 59 0.75 -6.25 37.32
CA PHE A 59 0.25 -6.50 35.97
C PHE A 59 -0.53 -7.82 35.94
N HIS A 60 -1.83 -7.74 35.66
CA HIS A 60 -2.74 -8.88 35.67
C HIS A 60 -3.44 -9.02 34.32
N VAL A 61 -3.45 -10.24 33.76
CA VAL A 61 -4.17 -10.54 32.52
C VAL A 61 -5.62 -10.84 32.86
N MET A 62 -6.54 -10.08 32.29
CA MET A 62 -7.98 -10.27 32.49
C MET A 62 -8.62 -10.87 31.25
N ASN A 63 -9.64 -11.71 31.46
CA ASN A 63 -10.50 -12.19 30.40
C ASN A 63 -11.66 -11.19 30.23
N SER A 64 -11.76 -10.58 29.05
CA SER A 64 -12.86 -9.69 28.70
C SER A 64 -13.83 -10.39 27.74
N ILE A 65 -15.10 -9.99 27.80
CA ILE A 65 -16.15 -10.40 26.86
C ILE A 65 -16.16 -9.47 25.63
N GLU A 66 -15.60 -8.27 25.75
CA GLU A 66 -15.53 -7.30 24.67
C GLU A 66 -14.56 -7.75 23.56
N SER A 67 -14.88 -7.38 22.33
CA SER A 67 -14.03 -7.69 21.19
C SER A 67 -12.74 -6.85 21.23
N PRO A 68 -11.55 -7.48 21.26
CA PRO A 68 -10.29 -6.75 21.22
C PRO A 68 -10.11 -5.95 19.92
N PRO A 69 -9.30 -4.87 19.95
CA PRO A 69 -8.95 -4.11 18.76
C PRO A 69 -8.10 -4.96 17.79
N THR A 70 -8.21 -4.66 16.51
CA THR A 70 -7.36 -5.25 15.47
C THR A 70 -6.03 -4.52 15.34
N PHE A 71 -4.98 -5.28 15.12
CA PHE A 71 -3.63 -4.76 14.91
C PHE A 71 -2.92 -5.57 13.83
N PHE A 72 -2.61 -4.92 12.72
CA PHE A 72 -1.84 -5.50 11.62
C PHE A 72 -0.40 -5.01 11.68
N ARG A 73 0.56 -5.94 11.72
CA ARG A 73 1.99 -5.62 11.59
C ARG A 73 2.29 -5.34 10.13
N THR A 74 2.36 -4.06 9.79
CA THR A 74 2.70 -3.63 8.42
C THR A 74 4.20 -3.39 8.29
N ASN A 75 4.74 -3.80 7.15
CA ASN A 75 6.05 -3.36 6.71
C ASN A 75 5.91 -2.06 5.91
N HIS A 76 7.02 -1.38 5.69
CA HIS A 76 7.09 -0.16 4.90
C HIS A 76 6.48 -0.27 3.48
N PHE A 77 6.52 -1.48 2.91
CA PHE A 77 5.88 -1.80 1.62
C PHE A 77 4.35 -1.97 1.74
N THR A 78 3.88 -2.75 2.72
CA THR A 78 2.46 -3.10 2.87
C THR A 78 1.65 -2.01 3.56
N ASN A 79 2.32 -1.06 4.22
CA ASN A 79 1.69 0.01 4.97
C ASN A 79 0.78 0.87 4.08
N ALA A 80 1.24 1.26 2.88
CA ALA A 80 0.43 2.03 1.94
C ALA A 80 -0.85 1.29 1.51
N TYR A 81 -0.76 -0.03 1.26
CA TYR A 81 -1.93 -0.84 0.92
C TYR A 81 -2.88 -1.02 2.10
N GLN A 82 -2.33 -1.12 3.31
CA GLN A 82 -3.12 -1.20 4.53
C GLN A 82 -3.89 0.11 4.76
N GLU A 83 -3.26 1.27 4.60
CA GLU A 83 -3.93 2.57 4.73
C GLU A 83 -5.09 2.72 3.74
N VAL A 84 -4.92 2.26 2.50
CA VAL A 84 -5.98 2.26 1.49
C VAL A 84 -7.16 1.37 1.91
N VAL A 85 -6.88 0.18 2.47
CA VAL A 85 -7.93 -0.73 2.96
C VAL A 85 -8.62 -0.18 4.20
N ASP A 86 -7.85 0.32 5.17
CA ASP A 86 -8.35 0.84 6.44
C ASP A 86 -9.21 2.10 6.23
N ALA A 87 -8.98 2.85 5.15
CA ALA A 87 -9.82 3.97 4.74
C ALA A 87 -11.25 3.55 4.34
N TYR A 88 -11.46 2.31 3.85
CA TYR A 88 -12.80 1.77 3.62
C TYR A 88 -13.43 1.26 4.91
N GLY A 89 -12.64 0.65 5.78
CA GLY A 89 -13.10 0.17 7.07
C GLY A 89 -12.08 -0.75 7.72
N VAL A 90 -12.02 -0.69 9.06
CA VAL A 90 -11.15 -1.55 9.85
C VAL A 90 -11.77 -2.94 9.97
N ALA A 91 -11.00 -3.98 9.63
CA ALA A 91 -11.43 -5.37 9.74
C ALA A 91 -11.75 -5.77 11.19
N LYS A 92 -12.64 -6.74 11.38
CA LYS A 92 -12.97 -7.29 12.69
C LYS A 92 -11.82 -8.12 13.27
N TYR A 93 -11.86 -8.32 14.58
CA TYR A 93 -10.86 -9.14 15.26
C TYR A 93 -10.80 -10.55 14.68
N GLN A 94 -9.58 -11.01 14.36
CA GLN A 94 -9.31 -12.30 13.70
C GLN A 94 -9.95 -12.49 12.32
N GLU A 95 -10.38 -11.42 11.65
CA GLU A 95 -10.80 -11.47 10.25
C GLU A 95 -9.59 -11.52 9.31
N ALA A 96 -9.78 -12.15 8.13
CA ALA A 96 -8.75 -12.18 7.11
C ALA A 96 -8.45 -10.78 6.59
N ASN A 97 -7.17 -10.40 6.53
CA ASN A 97 -6.77 -9.08 6.06
C ASN A 97 -6.89 -8.98 4.53
N PRO A 98 -7.80 -8.17 3.98
CA PRO A 98 -7.93 -8.02 2.53
C PRO A 98 -6.73 -7.28 1.91
N ALA A 99 -5.95 -6.54 2.70
CA ALA A 99 -4.78 -5.79 2.22
C ALA A 99 -3.73 -6.68 1.53
N VAL A 100 -3.63 -7.96 1.93
CA VAL A 100 -2.69 -8.91 1.32
C VAL A 100 -3.06 -9.20 -0.13
N TYR A 101 -4.35 -9.31 -0.44
CA TYR A 101 -4.82 -9.52 -1.81
C TYR A 101 -4.74 -8.24 -2.63
N THR A 102 -5.08 -7.10 -2.02
CA THR A 102 -5.07 -5.80 -2.72
C THR A 102 -3.67 -5.39 -3.16
N VAL A 103 -2.61 -5.86 -2.51
CA VAL A 103 -1.21 -5.62 -2.95
C VAL A 103 -0.99 -5.98 -4.42
N ILE A 104 -1.63 -7.03 -4.93
CA ILE A 104 -1.47 -7.48 -6.31
C ILE A 104 -2.68 -7.11 -7.16
N THR A 105 -3.89 -7.32 -6.66
CA THR A 105 -5.11 -7.12 -7.46
C THR A 105 -5.36 -5.65 -7.77
N PHE A 106 -5.06 -4.73 -6.85
CA PHE A 106 -5.29 -3.30 -7.08
C PHE A 106 -4.37 -2.75 -8.19
N PRO A 107 -3.03 -2.94 -8.13
CA PRO A 107 -2.16 -2.52 -9.22
C PRO A 107 -2.45 -3.22 -10.56
N PHE A 108 -2.85 -4.48 -10.54
CA PHE A 108 -3.20 -5.23 -11.74
C PHE A 108 -4.47 -4.69 -12.42
N LEU A 109 -5.54 -4.45 -11.66
CA LEU A 109 -6.77 -3.87 -12.20
C LEU A 109 -6.54 -2.46 -12.74
N PHE A 110 -5.71 -1.66 -12.05
CA PHE A 110 -5.29 -0.37 -12.57
C PHE A 110 -4.56 -0.50 -13.92
N ALA A 111 -3.65 -1.46 -14.04
CA ALA A 111 -2.88 -1.67 -15.27
C ALA A 111 -3.74 -2.08 -16.46
N VAL A 112 -4.77 -2.90 -16.25
CA VAL A 112 -5.74 -3.25 -17.30
C VAL A 112 -6.48 -2.03 -17.83
N MET A 113 -6.80 -1.06 -16.95
CA MET A 113 -7.47 0.18 -17.32
C MET A 113 -6.54 1.23 -17.93
N PHE A 114 -5.30 1.32 -17.46
CA PHE A 114 -4.35 2.35 -17.89
C PHE A 114 -3.53 1.94 -19.13
N GLY A 115 -3.31 0.63 -19.33
CA GLY A 115 -3.07 -0.01 -20.63
C GLY A 115 -1.92 0.46 -21.52
N ASP A 116 -1.08 1.40 -21.11
CA ASP A 116 -0.06 2.01 -21.96
C ASP A 116 1.32 1.88 -21.31
N TRP A 117 2.28 1.30 -22.05
CA TRP A 117 3.64 1.10 -21.53
C TRP A 117 4.49 2.37 -21.60
N GLY A 118 4.20 3.31 -22.50
CA GLY A 118 4.84 4.63 -22.56
C GLY A 118 4.46 5.49 -21.35
N HIS A 119 3.17 5.61 -21.06
CA HIS A 119 2.71 6.28 -19.83
C HIS A 119 3.14 5.51 -18.57
N GLY A 120 3.15 4.17 -18.62
CA GLY A 120 3.68 3.32 -17.57
C GLY A 120 5.15 3.62 -17.24
N ILE A 121 6.00 3.84 -18.24
CA ILE A 121 7.41 4.26 -18.05
C ILE A 121 7.51 5.63 -17.37
N CYS A 122 6.67 6.59 -17.76
CA CYS A 122 6.63 7.91 -17.10
C CYS A 122 6.27 7.78 -15.60
N LEU A 123 5.26 6.97 -15.28
CA LEU A 123 4.88 6.68 -13.90
C LEU A 123 5.99 5.94 -13.13
N LEU A 124 6.66 4.99 -13.78
CA LEU A 124 7.79 4.26 -13.19
C LEU A 124 8.93 5.22 -12.82
N LEU A 125 9.28 6.14 -13.72
CA LEU A 125 10.32 7.14 -13.48
C LEU A 125 9.94 8.06 -12.32
N GLY A 126 8.68 8.50 -12.24
CA GLY A 126 8.15 9.25 -11.10
C GLY A 126 8.27 8.49 -9.77
N ALA A 127 7.87 7.22 -9.75
CA ALA A 127 7.96 6.36 -8.57
C ALA A 127 9.41 6.14 -8.13
N LEU A 128 10.33 5.89 -9.08
CA LEU A 128 11.75 5.73 -8.82
C LEU A 128 12.38 7.00 -8.23
N VAL A 129 12.00 8.19 -8.71
CA VAL A 129 12.47 9.46 -8.16
C VAL A 129 12.02 9.63 -6.69
N LEU A 130 10.78 9.26 -6.36
CA LEU A 130 10.27 9.30 -4.99
C LEU A 130 11.03 8.35 -4.06
N ILE A 131 11.31 7.13 -4.53
CA ILE A 131 12.07 6.13 -3.77
C ILE A 131 13.53 6.56 -3.60
N ALA A 132 14.18 7.06 -4.67
CA ALA A 132 15.56 7.52 -4.61
C ALA A 132 15.74 8.72 -3.65
N ARG A 133 14.72 9.57 -3.50
CA ARG A 133 14.74 10.74 -2.62
C ARG A 133 14.10 10.50 -1.25
N GLU A 134 13.82 9.25 -0.88
CA GLU A 134 13.15 8.88 0.37
C GLU A 134 13.75 9.54 1.62
N LYS A 135 15.08 9.49 1.77
CA LYS A 135 15.76 10.08 2.94
C LYS A 135 15.57 11.59 3.06
N ARG A 136 15.48 12.31 1.93
CA ARG A 136 15.28 13.76 1.91
C ARG A 136 13.80 14.10 2.17
N LEU A 137 12.88 13.40 1.52
CA LEU A 137 11.44 13.65 1.65
C LEU A 137 10.93 13.29 3.05
N CYS A 138 11.46 12.23 3.67
CA CYS A 138 11.06 11.83 5.02
C CYS A 138 11.37 12.89 6.09
N SER A 139 12.40 13.73 5.88
CA SER A 139 12.77 14.79 6.83
C SER A 139 12.07 16.13 6.57
N GLN A 140 11.40 16.28 5.43
CA GLN A 140 10.74 17.52 5.04
C GLN A 140 9.25 17.44 5.33
N LYS A 141 8.66 18.57 5.74
CA LYS A 141 7.20 18.70 5.73
C LYS A 141 6.76 18.89 4.28
N LEU A 142 6.26 17.83 3.68
CA LEU A 142 5.63 17.88 2.37
C LEU A 142 4.23 18.50 2.49
N GLY A 143 3.73 19.10 1.41
CA GLY A 143 2.32 19.46 1.33
C GLY A 143 1.43 18.21 1.25
N SER A 144 0.16 18.34 1.60
CA SER A 144 -0.82 17.24 1.67
C SER A 144 -0.81 16.31 0.44
N PHE A 145 -0.73 16.86 -0.77
CA PHE A 145 -0.66 16.07 -2.00
C PHE A 145 0.65 15.25 -2.12
N MET A 146 1.79 15.85 -1.83
CA MET A 146 3.09 15.20 -1.93
C MET A 146 3.28 14.16 -0.83
N GLU A 147 2.70 14.38 0.36
CA GLU A 147 2.70 13.41 1.45
C GLU A 147 1.90 12.15 1.09
N MET A 148 0.71 12.31 0.50
CA MET A 148 -0.08 11.20 -0.01
C MET A 148 0.68 10.41 -1.10
N LEU A 149 1.29 11.12 -2.06
CA LEU A 149 2.07 10.49 -3.13
C LEU A 149 3.30 9.75 -2.58
N PHE A 150 3.95 10.32 -1.58
CA PHE A 150 5.11 9.71 -0.92
C PHE A 150 4.70 8.45 -0.13
N GLY A 151 3.59 8.50 0.62
CA GLY A 151 3.01 7.34 1.29
C GLY A 151 2.74 6.19 0.31
N GLY A 152 2.15 6.50 -0.85
CA GLY A 152 1.83 5.56 -1.92
C GLY A 152 2.97 5.14 -2.85
N ARG A 153 4.25 5.46 -2.57
CA ARG A 153 5.37 5.23 -3.53
C ARG A 153 5.50 3.79 -4.03
N TYR A 154 5.27 2.80 -3.17
CA TYR A 154 5.32 1.38 -3.57
C TYR A 154 4.09 0.95 -4.36
N VAL A 155 2.94 1.59 -4.12
CA VAL A 155 1.72 1.38 -4.89
C VAL A 155 1.95 1.87 -6.32
N LEU A 156 2.49 3.08 -6.48
CA LEU A 156 2.86 3.64 -7.78
C LEU A 156 3.88 2.78 -8.53
N LEU A 157 4.87 2.23 -7.81
CA LEU A 157 5.85 1.33 -8.41
C LEU A 157 5.19 0.07 -8.99
N LEU A 158 4.33 -0.62 -8.23
CA LEU A 158 3.66 -1.81 -8.75
C LEU A 158 2.68 -1.47 -9.88
N MET A 159 1.93 -0.38 -9.76
CA MET A 159 1.00 0.08 -10.80
C MET A 159 1.73 0.35 -12.12
N SER A 160 2.89 0.99 -12.07
CA SER A 160 3.68 1.26 -13.27
C SER A 160 4.26 -0.01 -13.90
N LEU A 161 4.76 -0.97 -13.10
CA LEU A 161 5.26 -2.26 -13.60
C LEU A 161 4.16 -3.08 -14.28
N PHE A 162 2.99 -3.20 -13.65
CA PHE A 162 1.88 -3.91 -14.27
C PHE A 162 1.34 -3.17 -15.50
N SER A 163 1.31 -1.83 -15.49
CA SER A 163 0.91 -1.05 -16.66
C SER A 163 1.84 -1.26 -17.85
N ILE A 164 3.15 -1.35 -17.61
CA ILE A 164 4.11 -1.68 -18.67
C ILE A 164 3.85 -3.09 -19.20
N TYR A 165 3.60 -4.06 -18.31
CA TYR A 165 3.25 -5.42 -18.71
C TYR A 165 1.98 -5.48 -19.57
N CYS A 166 0.88 -4.87 -19.12
CA CYS A 166 -0.38 -4.79 -19.87
C CYS A 166 -0.23 -3.97 -21.16
N GLY A 167 0.54 -2.88 -21.16
CA GLY A 167 0.76 -2.06 -22.34
C GLY A 167 1.61 -2.74 -23.42
N VAL A 168 2.59 -3.56 -23.04
CA VAL A 168 3.30 -4.44 -23.99
C VAL A 168 2.37 -5.54 -24.50
N LEU A 169 1.48 -6.07 -23.65
CA LEU A 169 0.47 -7.04 -24.07
C LEU A 169 -0.55 -6.43 -25.06
N TYR A 170 -0.96 -5.17 -24.88
CA TYR A 170 -1.85 -4.48 -25.82
C TYR A 170 -1.10 -3.93 -27.05
N ASN A 171 0.22 -3.83 -26.94
CA ASN A 171 1.11 -3.29 -27.97
C ASN A 171 0.79 -1.83 -28.34
N GLU A 172 0.42 -1.04 -27.34
CA GLU A 172 0.07 0.38 -27.50
C GLU A 172 1.12 1.29 -26.84
N PHE A 173 1.79 2.12 -27.63
CA PHE A 173 2.72 3.15 -27.17
C PHE A 173 2.19 4.53 -27.49
N PHE A 174 1.70 5.30 -26.51
CA PHE A 174 1.10 6.64 -26.77
C PHE A 174 0.07 6.60 -27.92
N SER A 175 -0.81 5.60 -27.88
CA SER A 175 -1.82 5.36 -28.94
C SER A 175 -1.24 5.06 -30.33
N VAL A 176 0.03 4.66 -30.42
CA VAL A 176 0.69 4.19 -31.65
C VAL A 176 1.10 2.73 -31.47
N PRO A 177 0.69 1.82 -32.37
CA PRO A 177 1.09 0.42 -32.28
C PRO A 177 2.55 0.22 -32.69
N PHE A 178 3.26 -0.69 -32.02
CA PHE A 178 4.69 -0.91 -32.24
C PHE A 178 4.98 -2.31 -32.82
N HIS A 179 5.80 -2.41 -33.87
CA HIS A 179 6.12 -3.70 -34.51
C HIS A 179 7.27 -4.45 -33.79
N ILE A 180 7.07 -4.86 -32.53
CA ILE A 180 8.15 -5.43 -31.70
C ILE A 180 8.42 -6.91 -32.02
N PHE A 181 7.37 -7.74 -32.17
CA PHE A 181 7.53 -9.21 -32.25
C PHE A 181 7.29 -9.85 -33.63
N GLY A 182 7.26 -9.05 -34.70
CA GLY A 182 7.19 -9.57 -36.07
C GLY A 182 6.20 -8.84 -36.99
N SER A 183 6.15 -9.29 -38.25
CA SER A 183 5.17 -8.82 -39.22
C SER A 183 3.77 -9.32 -38.88
N SER A 184 2.76 -8.48 -39.10
CA SER A 184 1.34 -8.84 -38.91
C SER A 184 0.97 -10.10 -39.70
N ALA A 185 0.15 -10.97 -39.10
CA ALA A 185 -0.42 -12.15 -39.74
C ALA A 185 -1.46 -11.77 -40.79
N TYR A 186 -1.99 -10.54 -40.77
CA TYR A 186 -2.91 -10.01 -41.77
C TYR A 186 -2.24 -8.98 -42.67
N LYS A 187 -2.42 -9.12 -43.99
CA LYS A 187 -2.00 -8.13 -44.99
C LYS A 187 -3.21 -7.60 -45.76
N CYS A 188 -3.28 -6.28 -45.95
CA CYS A 188 -4.22 -5.66 -46.90
C CYS A 188 -3.93 -6.15 -48.33
N ARG A 189 -4.98 -6.34 -49.14
CA ARG A 189 -4.87 -6.78 -50.54
C ARG A 189 -4.33 -5.69 -51.49
N ASN A 190 -4.48 -4.41 -51.14
CA ASN A 190 -4.00 -3.27 -51.91
C ASN A 190 -3.13 -2.33 -51.06
N ALA A 191 -2.15 -1.66 -51.70
CA ALA A 191 -1.22 -0.71 -51.07
C ALA A 191 -1.89 0.56 -50.51
N THR A 192 -3.16 0.79 -50.87
CA THR A 192 -4.01 1.87 -50.37
C THR A 192 -5.16 1.27 -49.55
N CYS A 193 -4.92 1.01 -48.26
CA CYS A 193 -5.99 0.63 -47.31
C CYS A 193 -6.90 1.86 -47.03
N SER A 194 -7.60 2.36 -48.05
CA SER A 194 -8.50 3.52 -47.96
C SER A 194 -9.95 3.13 -47.67
N GLU A 195 -10.29 1.84 -47.71
CA GLU A 195 -11.67 1.37 -47.54
C GLU A 195 -11.76 0.40 -46.36
N ALA A 196 -12.48 0.84 -45.31
CA ALA A 196 -12.71 0.18 -44.03
C ALA A 196 -13.44 -1.18 -44.10
N HIS A 197 -13.75 -1.68 -45.32
CA HIS A 197 -14.47 -2.92 -45.56
C HIS A 197 -13.60 -4.07 -46.11
N THR A 198 -12.28 -3.91 -46.19
CA THR A 198 -11.42 -4.96 -46.72
C THR A 198 -11.10 -6.02 -45.66
N ILE A 199 -11.68 -7.20 -45.85
CA ILE A 199 -11.47 -8.41 -45.04
C ILE A 199 -9.97 -8.78 -45.14
N GLY A 200 -9.22 -8.61 -44.04
CA GLY A 200 -7.82 -9.02 -43.96
C GLY A 200 -7.74 -10.55 -44.07
N PHE A 201 -6.93 -11.06 -44.99
CA PHE A 201 -6.64 -12.50 -45.07
C PHE A 201 -5.51 -12.84 -44.10
N LYS A 202 -5.66 -13.95 -43.36
CA LYS A 202 -4.57 -14.50 -42.53
C LYS A 202 -3.51 -15.08 -43.47
N VAL A 203 -2.40 -14.37 -43.63
CA VAL A 203 -1.26 -14.71 -44.49
C VAL A 203 -0.07 -15.22 -43.65
N GLY A 204 0.01 -14.88 -42.36
CA GLY A 204 1.13 -15.23 -41.48
C GLY A 204 0.78 -16.08 -40.25
N ASP A 205 1.83 -16.47 -39.52
CA ASP A 205 1.74 -17.17 -38.24
C ASP A 205 1.13 -16.29 -37.13
N THR A 206 0.54 -16.93 -36.13
CA THR A 206 -0.08 -16.25 -34.98
C THR A 206 0.95 -15.40 -34.24
N TYR A 207 0.58 -14.16 -33.88
CA TYR A 207 1.49 -13.24 -33.18
C TYR A 207 1.97 -13.86 -31.86
N PRO A 208 3.29 -13.86 -31.58
CA PRO A 208 3.86 -14.66 -30.50
C PRO A 208 3.60 -14.10 -29.09
N PHE A 209 3.33 -12.80 -28.94
CA PHE A 209 3.05 -12.17 -27.65
C PHE A 209 2.22 -10.89 -27.81
N GLY A 210 1.04 -10.83 -27.20
CA GLY A 210 0.18 -9.63 -27.19
C GLY A 210 -0.88 -9.57 -28.29
N VAL A 211 -1.58 -8.44 -28.34
CA VAL A 211 -2.64 -8.15 -29.31
C VAL A 211 -2.01 -7.75 -30.64
N GLU A 212 -2.62 -8.25 -31.72
CA GLU A 212 -2.11 -8.04 -33.06
C GLU A 212 -2.40 -6.62 -33.57
N ILE A 213 -1.37 -6.01 -34.17
CA ILE A 213 -1.34 -4.60 -34.58
C ILE A 213 -2.40 -4.23 -35.62
N VAL A 214 -2.79 -5.17 -36.49
CA VAL A 214 -3.79 -4.87 -37.55
C VAL A 214 -5.18 -4.60 -36.98
N LEU A 215 -5.52 -5.12 -35.80
CA LEU A 215 -6.77 -4.78 -35.14
C LEU A 215 -6.83 -3.28 -34.76
N SER A 216 -5.68 -2.68 -34.43
CA SER A 216 -5.56 -1.27 -34.07
C SER A 216 -5.65 -0.31 -35.26
N CYS A 217 -5.42 -0.76 -36.50
CA CYS A 217 -5.65 0.07 -37.71
C CYS A 217 -7.11 0.05 -38.18
N LEU A 218 -7.94 -0.84 -37.63
CA LEU A 218 -9.36 -1.01 -38.00
C LEU A 218 -10.33 -0.37 -37.00
N SER A 219 -9.84 0.14 -35.86
CA SER A 219 -10.63 0.93 -34.88
C SER A 219 -10.33 2.41 -35.01
#